data_AF-B3TK63-F1
#
_entry.id   AF-B3TK63-F1
#
_cell.length_a   1.000
_cell.length_b   1.000
_cell.length_c   1.000
_cell.angle_alpha   90.00
_cell.angle_beta   90.00
_cell.angle_gamma   90.00
#
_symmetry.space_group_name_H-M   'P 1'
#
loop_
_entity.id
_entity.type
_entity.pdbx_description
1 polymer ?
#
loop_
_entity_poly.entity_id
_entity_poly.type
_entity_poly.pdbx_seq_one_letter_code
_entity_poly.pdbx_strand_id
1 'polypeptide(L)'
;YVELPSGILPEGSKESLVSLLEYAEDRLKCSHVILCFKKNRADRVNLLRVFSFLGFSVVPPGDPLVPKVEDLMFMVYVIEEDSDEGD
;
A
#
# COMPACT_ATOMS: atom_id res chain seq x y z
N TYR A 1 -1.26 7.59 2.09
CA TYR A 1 -1.74 7.27 0.73
C TYR A 1 -0.61 7.47 -0.25
N VAL A 2 -0.38 6.50 -1.14
CA VAL A 2 0.69 6.48 -2.13
C VAL A 2 0.05 6.10 -3.48
N GLU A 3 0.12 7.01 -4.45
CA GLU A 3 -0.36 6.74 -5.81
C GLU A 3 0.76 6.09 -6.63
N LEU A 4 0.46 4.96 -7.28
CA LEU A 4 1.43 4.30 -8.15
C LEU A 4 1.45 4.94 -9.53
N PRO A 5 2.65 5.26 -10.08
CA PRO A 5 2.77 5.76 -11.43
C PRO A 5 2.28 4.73 -12.45
N SER A 6 1.76 5.20 -13.58
CA SER A 6 1.39 4.33 -14.70
C SER A 6 2.64 3.79 -15.40
N GLY A 7 2.60 2.54 -15.83
CA GLY A 7 3.72 1.88 -16.51
C GLY A 7 4.55 1.00 -15.59
N ILE A 8 5.74 0.64 -16.06
CA ILE A 8 6.64 -0.30 -15.38
C ILE A 8 7.26 0.41 -14.17
N LEU A 9 7.24 -0.25 -13.01
CA LEU A 9 7.92 0.24 -11.83
C LEU A 9 9.44 0.25 -12.09
N PRO A 10 10.12 1.39 -11.89
CA PRO A 10 11.56 1.50 -12.13
C PRO A 10 12.36 0.57 -11.22
N GLU A 11 13.59 0.28 -11.61
CA GLU A 11 14.56 -0.41 -10.75
C GLU A 11 14.75 0.37 -9.44
N GLY A 12 14.86 -0.33 -8.31
CA GLY A 12 14.92 0.30 -6.98
C GLY A 12 13.54 0.57 -6.34
N SER A 13 12.43 0.29 -7.02
CA SER A 13 11.08 0.54 -6.48
C SER A 13 10.79 -0.23 -5.19
N LYS A 14 11.38 -1.42 -5.02
CA LYS A 14 11.20 -2.23 -3.81
C LYS A 14 11.90 -1.57 -2.63
N GLU A 15 13.16 -1.19 -2.80
CA GLU A 15 13.98 -0.55 -1.79
C GLU A 15 13.35 0.80 -1.38
N SER A 16 12.91 1.58 -2.37
CA SER A 16 12.20 2.83 -2.12
C SER A 16 10.88 2.62 -1.37
N LEU A 17 10.16 1.52 -1.62
CA LEU A 17 8.93 1.21 -0.90
C LEU A 17 9.22 0.80 0.55
N VAL A 18 10.25 -0.03 0.78
CA VAL A 18 10.66 -0.43 2.14
C VAL A 18 11.05 0.81 2.96
N SER A 19 11.90 1.68 2.42
CA SER A 19 12.26 2.93 3.11
C SER A 19 11.06 3.86 3.36
N LEU A 20 10.05 3.83 2.47
CA LEU A 20 8.81 4.57 2.69
C LEU A 20 8.01 3.98 3.86
N LEU A 21 7.90 2.66 3.96
CA LEU A 21 7.19 1.97 5.05
C LEU A 21 7.88 2.25 6.40
N GLU A 22 9.20 2.10 6.46
CA GLU A 22 10.01 2.43 7.65
C GLU A 22 9.79 3.88 8.08
N TYR A 23 9.81 4.83 7.13
CA TYR A 23 9.56 6.23 7.45
C TYR A 23 8.12 6.49 7.92
N ALA A 24 7.12 5.84 7.31
CA ALA A 24 5.73 5.96 7.69
C ALA A 24 5.48 5.46 9.12
N GLU A 25 6.14 4.38 9.50
CA GLU A 25 6.13 3.82 10.85
C GLU A 25 6.90 4.70 11.83
N ASP A 26 8.20 4.93 11.60
CA ASP A 26 9.07 5.54 12.60
C ASP A 26 8.83 7.04 12.78
N ARG A 27 8.62 7.75 11.67
CA ARG A 27 8.59 9.22 11.66
C ARG A 27 7.18 9.77 11.66
N LEU A 28 6.29 9.15 10.88
CA LEU A 28 4.91 9.62 10.77
C LEU A 28 3.96 8.94 11.75
N LYS A 29 4.38 7.84 12.40
CA LYS A 29 3.55 7.06 13.32
C LYS A 29 2.22 6.68 12.69
N CYS A 30 2.27 6.30 11.41
CA CYS A 30 1.12 5.80 10.69
C CYS A 30 0.82 4.37 11.13
N SER A 31 -0.47 4.03 11.23
CA SER A 31 -0.91 2.64 11.41
C SER A 31 -1.20 1.93 10.09
N HIS A 32 -1.42 2.70 9.01
CA HIS A 32 -1.81 2.17 7.71
C HIS A 32 -1.13 2.92 6.57
N VAL A 33 -0.67 2.17 5.58
CA VAL A 33 -0.22 2.69 4.28
C VAL A 33 -1.15 2.21 3.19
N ILE A 34 -1.84 3.17 2.55
CA ILE A 34 -2.74 2.90 1.43
C ILE A 34 -2.03 3.15 0.11
N LEU A 35 -1.99 2.15 -0.77
CA LEU A 35 -1.63 2.28 -2.17
C LEU A 35 -2.87 2.46 -3.04
N CYS A 36 -2.80 3.28 -4.08
CA CYS A 36 -3.85 3.40 -5.07
C CYS A 36 -3.34 3.44 -6.51
N PHE A 37 -4.12 2.87 -7.42
CA PHE A 37 -3.86 2.90 -8.87
C PHE A 37 -5.14 2.68 -9.68
N LYS A 38 -5.14 3.04 -10.96
CA LYS A 38 -6.33 2.87 -11.82
C LYS A 38 -6.71 1.40 -12.02
N LYS A 39 -8.01 1.08 -11.85
CA LYS A 39 -8.55 -0.30 -11.96
C LYS A 39 -8.40 -0.93 -13.35
N ASN A 40 -8.20 -0.13 -14.40
CA ASN A 40 -8.13 -0.54 -15.80
C ASN A 40 -6.69 -0.68 -16.34
N ARG A 41 -5.68 -0.64 -15.47
CA ARG A 41 -4.28 -0.88 -15.82
C ARG A 41 -4.06 -2.28 -16.37
N ALA A 42 -3.30 -2.38 -17.47
CA ALA A 42 -2.95 -3.67 -18.07
C ALA A 42 -2.09 -4.55 -17.15
N ASP A 43 -1.27 -3.92 -16.30
CA ASP A 43 -0.38 -4.56 -15.33
C ASP A 43 -1.04 -4.81 -13.95
N ARG A 44 -2.35 -4.55 -13.81
CA ARG A 44 -3.08 -4.69 -12.53
C ARG A 44 -2.83 -6.01 -11.82
N VAL A 45 -2.89 -7.13 -12.54
CA VAL A 45 -2.74 -8.47 -11.95
C VAL A 45 -1.34 -8.65 -11.36
N ASN A 46 -0.32 -8.12 -12.02
CA ASN A 46 1.06 -8.17 -11.54
C ASN A 46 1.23 -7.28 -10.31
N LEU A 47 0.66 -6.06 -10.31
CA LEU A 47 0.71 -5.18 -9.15
C LEU A 47 0.06 -5.84 -7.92
N LEU A 48 -1.17 -6.36 -8.07
CA LEU A 48 -1.86 -7.07 -7.00
C LEU A 48 -1.01 -8.21 -6.43
N ARG A 49 -0.38 -9.01 -7.30
CA ARG A 49 0.49 -10.11 -6.86
C ARG A 49 1.73 -9.61 -6.12
N VAL A 50 2.42 -8.61 -6.65
CA VAL A 50 3.66 -8.06 -6.06
C VAL A 50 3.37 -7.44 -4.71
N PHE A 51 2.38 -6.56 -4.62
CA PHE A 51 2.05 -5.90 -3.36
C PHE A 51 1.45 -6.87 -2.34
N SER A 52 0.70 -7.87 -2.78
CA SER A 52 0.23 -8.93 -1.89
C SER A 52 1.38 -9.74 -1.28
N PHE A 53 2.42 -10.02 -2.07
CA PHE A 53 3.64 -10.67 -1.55
C PHE A 53 4.39 -9.79 -0.52
N LEU A 54 4.26 -8.47 -0.64
CA LEU A 54 4.85 -7.50 0.29
C LEU A 54 3.96 -7.21 1.51
N GLY A 55 2.87 -7.96 1.71
CA GLY A 55 1.99 -7.82 2.88
C GLY A 55 0.80 -6.87 2.68
N PHE A 56 0.63 -6.27 1.49
CA PHE A 56 -0.57 -5.48 1.22
C PHE A 56 -1.79 -6.37 0.95
N SER A 57 -2.96 -5.95 1.39
CA SER A 57 -4.23 -6.60 1.06
C SER A 57 -5.15 -5.66 0.27
N VAL A 58 -6.06 -6.21 -0.53
CA VAL A 58 -7.02 -5.38 -1.29
C VAL A 58 -8.06 -4.81 -0.32
N VAL A 59 -8.31 -3.50 -0.41
CA VAL A 59 -9.34 -2.85 0.39
C VAL A 59 -10.72 -3.13 -0.23
N PRO A 60 -11.72 -3.60 0.54
CA PRO A 60 -13.04 -3.86 0.02
C PRO A 60 -13.75 -2.56 -0.41
N PRO A 61 -14.61 -2.59 -1.44
CA PRO A 61 -15.41 -1.43 -1.82
C PRO A 61 -16.29 -0.94 -0.67
N GLY A 62 -16.26 0.37 -0.42
CA GLY A 62 -17.07 0.99 0.63
C GLY A 62 -16.42 1.02 2.03
N ASP A 63 -15.19 0.52 2.15
CA ASP A 63 -14.41 0.65 3.38
C ASP A 63 -14.17 2.15 3.72
N PRO A 64 -14.40 2.58 4.97
CA PRO A 64 -14.20 3.97 5.39
C PRO A 64 -12.74 4.45 5.30
N LEU A 65 -11.78 3.53 5.27
CA LEU A 65 -10.36 3.84 5.16
C LEU A 65 -9.97 4.40 3.79
N VAL A 66 -10.83 4.30 2.76
CA VAL A 66 -10.53 4.79 1.42
C VAL A 66 -11.66 5.65 0.85
N PRO A 67 -11.33 6.67 0.02
CA PRO A 67 -12.34 7.48 -0.61
C PRO A 67 -13.13 6.68 -1.65
N LYS A 68 -14.42 7.01 -1.82
CA LYS A 68 -15.28 6.42 -2.85
C LYS A 68 -14.93 7.01 -4.22
N VAL A 69 -13.93 6.41 -4.88
CA VAL A 69 -13.50 6.78 -6.23
C VAL A 69 -13.62 5.56 -7.13
N GLU A 70 -14.58 5.56 -8.05
CA GLU A 70 -14.93 4.37 -8.85
C GLU A 70 -13.80 3.85 -9.73
N ASP A 71 -12.88 4.71 -10.18
CA ASP A 71 -11.82 4.34 -11.13
C ASP A 71 -10.51 3.91 -10.48
N LEU A 72 -10.41 4.01 -9.16
CA LEU A 72 -9.24 3.61 -8.40
C LEU A 72 -9.45 2.27 -7.69
N MET A 73 -8.36 1.52 -7.62
CA MET A 73 -8.22 0.34 -6.78
C MET A 73 -7.27 0.68 -5.64
N PHE A 74 -7.56 0.15 -4.46
CA PHE A 74 -6.81 0.42 -3.24
C PHE A 74 -6.26 -0.86 -2.63
N MET A 75 -5.05 -0.79 -2.08
CA MET A 75 -4.45 -1.83 -1.25
C MET A 75 -3.94 -1.21 0.05
N VAL A 76 -4.01 -1.97 1.15
CA VAL A 76 -3.61 -1.52 2.49
C VAL A 76 -2.50 -2.40 3.04
N TYR A 77 -1.47 -1.78 3.58
CA TYR A 77 -0.49 -2.38 4.49
C TYR A 77 -0.76 -1.86 5.89
N VAL A 78 -0.98 -2.77 6.83
CA VAL A 78 -1.15 -2.44 8.25
C VAL A 78 0.23 -2.49 8.88
N ILE A 79 0.64 -1.39 9.50
CA ILE A 79 1.88 -1.33 10.28
C ILE A 79 1.57 -2.00 11.61
N GLU A 80 2.29 -3.08 11.92
CA GLU A 80 2.13 -3.75 13.20
C GLU A 80 2.58 -2.78 14.30
N GLU A 81 1.73 -2.56 15.30
CA GLU A 81 2.19 -1.92 16.52
C GLU A 81 3.02 -2.97 17.26
N ASP A 82 4.29 -2.68 17.52
CA ASP A 82 5.06 -3.38 18.54
C ASP A 82 4.23 -3.31 19.81
N SER A 83 3.47 -4.37 20.08
CA SER A 83 2.87 -4.57 21.37
C SER A 83 4.04 -4.83 22.29
N ASP A 84 4.56 -3.77 22.92
CA ASP A 84 5.32 -3.89 24.15
C ASP A 84 4.43 -4.69 25.12
N GLU A 85 4.55 -6.02 25.09
CA GLU A 85 4.11 -6.90 26.17
C GLU A 85 4.96 -6.53 27.38
N GLY A 86 4.53 -5.47 28.07
CA GLY A 86 5.06 -5.09 29.36
C GLY A 86 4.65 -6.13 30.39
N ASP A 87 5.66 -6.81 30.94
CA ASP A 87 5.62 -7.38 32.29
C ASP A 87 6.70 -6.68 33.15
#